data_AF-A0A9X2GQQ6-F1
#
_entry.id   AF-A0A9X2GQQ6-F1
#
_cell.length_a   1.000
_cell.length_b   1.000
_cell.length_c   1.000
_cell.angle_alpha   90.00
_cell.angle_beta   90.00
_cell.angle_gamma   90.00
#
_symmetry.space_group_name_H-M   'P 1'
#
loop_
_entity.id
_entity.type
_entity.pdbx_description
1 polymer ?
#
loop_
_entity_poly.entity_id
_entity_poly.type
_entity_poly.pdbx_seq_one_letter_code
_entity_poly.pdbx_strand_id
1 'polypeptide(L)' 'MRSIAKFCGQCSCGCPELFVDETAPAERQVVIVDDFGQRVEMSLDQLGSIVEAAKSGTLDDLALAR' A
#
# COMPACT_ATOMS: atom_id res chain seq x y z
N MET A 1 12.54 2.03 8.02
CA MET A 1 11.32 1.33 7.55
C MET A 1 10.73 0.43 8.64
N ARG A 2 9.48 0.70 9.04
CA ARG A 2 8.65 -0.11 9.95
C ARG A 2 7.49 -0.74 9.17
N SER A 3 7.31 -2.05 9.24
CA SER A 3 6.20 -2.76 8.57
C SER A 3 4.87 -2.50 9.27
N ILE A 4 3.81 -2.28 8.48
CA ILE A 4 2.45 -1.97 8.93
C ILE A 4 1.49 -3.10 8.60
N ALA A 5 1.56 -3.61 7.37
CA ALA A 5 0.65 -4.64 6.87
C ALA A 5 1.32 -5.49 5.80
N LYS A 6 0.85 -6.73 5.67
CA LYS A 6 1.26 -7.69 4.64
C LYS A 6 0.03 -8.30 4.01
N PHE A 7 -0.04 -8.26 2.67
CA PHE A 7 -1.23 -8.61 1.90
C PHE A 7 -1.04 -9.96 1.20
N CYS A 8 -1.07 -11.05 1.95
CA CYS A 8 -0.84 -12.38 1.39
C CYS A 8 -2.13 -13.02 0.85
N GLY A 9 -2.05 -13.58 -0.36
CA GLY A 9 -3.01 -14.55 -0.88
C GLY A 9 -2.62 -16.00 -0.51
N GLN A 10 -3.26 -16.98 -1.16
CA GLN A 10 -2.95 -18.41 -0.99
C GLN A 10 -1.75 -18.90 -1.83
N CYS A 11 -1.11 -18.04 -2.63
CA CYS A 11 0.04 -18.42 -3.45
C CYS A 11 1.37 -18.40 -2.66
N SER A 12 2.40 -19.04 -3.21
CA SER A 12 3.80 -18.91 -2.75
C SER A 12 4.57 -17.79 -3.46
N CYS A 13 3.87 -16.83 -4.08
CA CYS A 13 4.43 -15.86 -5.04
C CYS A 13 5.02 -14.59 -4.40
N GLY A 14 5.09 -14.53 -3.07
CA GLY A 14 5.42 -13.31 -2.32
C GLY A 14 4.15 -12.63 -1.83
N CYS A 15 4.29 -11.59 -1.02
CA CYS A 15 3.15 -10.77 -0.62
C CYS A 15 3.52 -9.30 -0.68
N PRO A 16 2.64 -8.44 -1.20
CA PRO A 16 2.81 -7.02 -1.04
C PRO A 16 2.88 -6.63 0.44
N GLU A 17 3.71 -5.64 0.75
CA GLU A 17 3.93 -5.14 2.11
C GLU A 17 3.88 -3.61 2.16
N LEU A 18 3.27 -3.08 3.21
CA LEU A 18 3.18 -1.64 3.49
C LEU A 18 4.13 -1.28 4.64
N PHE A 19 4.90 -0.23 4.45
CA PHE A 19 5.87 0.29 5.41
C PHE A 19 5.71 1.80 5.63
N VAL A 20 6.20 2.26 6.77
CA VAL A 20 6.49 3.67 7.04
C VAL A 20 8.01 3.84 7.20
N ASP A 21 8.61 4.77 6.46
CA ASP A 21 10.01 5.15 6.56
C ASP A 21 10.17 6.56 7.13
N GLU A 22 10.35 6.65 8.44
CA GLU A 22 10.45 7.92 9.17
C GLU A 22 11.70 8.74 8.81
N THR A 23 12.69 8.10 8.19
CA THR A 23 13.92 8.75 7.71
C THR A 23 13.79 9.32 6.31
N ALA A 24 12.71 9.01 5.57
CA ALA A 24 12.49 9.53 4.22
C ALA A 24 11.91 10.96 4.25
N PRO A 25 12.07 11.73 3.15
CA PRO A 25 11.34 12.97 2.94
C PRO A 25 9.83 12.78 3.10
N ALA A 26 9.12 13.81 3.58
CA ALA A 26 7.70 13.74 3.91
C ALA A 26 6.82 13.21 2.76
N GLU A 27 7.21 13.53 1.53
CA GLU A 27 6.54 13.10 0.29
C GLU A 27 6.71 11.61 -0.06
N ARG A 28 7.56 10.86 0.67
CA ARG A 28 7.91 9.46 0.39
C ARG A 28 7.95 8.56 1.63
N GLN A 29 7.35 8.98 2.74
CA GLN A 29 7.39 8.23 4.00
C GLN A 29 6.58 6.94 3.98
N VAL A 30 5.60 6.79 3.10
CA VAL A 30 4.82 5.56 2.96
C VAL A 30 5.37 4.78 1.78
N VAL A 31 5.70 3.50 1.99
CA VAL A 31 6.23 2.62 0.95
C VAL A 31 5.37 1.37 0.85
N ILE A 32 4.80 1.12 -0.33
CA ILE A 32 4.23 -0.19 -0.68
C ILE A 32 5.24 -0.91 -1.55
N VAL A 33 5.57 -2.14 -1.18
CA VAL A 33 6.40 -3.06 -1.96
C VAL A 33 5.47 -4.13 -2.51
N ASP A 34 5.47 -4.37 -3.83
CA ASP A 34 4.70 -5.47 -4.42
C ASP A 34 5.39 -6.83 -4.24
N ASP A 35 4.74 -7.90 -4.70
CA ASP A 35 5.25 -9.27 -4.63
C ASP A 35 6.51 -9.53 -5.49
N PHE A 36 6.82 -8.63 -6.42
CA PHE A 36 8.03 -8.65 -7.24
C PHE A 36 9.13 -7.72 -6.72
N GLY A 37 8.88 -6.97 -5.64
CA GLY A 37 9.82 -6.03 -5.03
C GLY A 37 9.78 -4.61 -5.63
N GLN A 38 8.83 -4.30 -6.51
CA GLN A 38 8.62 -2.93 -7.00
C GLN A 38 8.07 -2.06 -5.88
N ARG A 39 8.40 -0.76 -5.92
CA ARG A 39 8.08 0.19 -4.85
C ARG A 39 7.18 1.30 -5.35
N VAL A 40 6.15 1.60 -4.58
CA VAL A 40 5.36 2.82 -4.68
C VAL A 40 5.59 3.62 -3.41
N GLU A 41 6.08 4.85 -3.57
CA GLU A 41 6.37 5.76 -2.44
C GLU A 41 5.42 6.94 -2.49
N MET A 42 4.90 7.34 -1.33
CA MET A 42 3.95 8.44 -1.20
C MET A 42 4.02 9.10 0.18
N SER A 43 3.37 10.26 0.31
CA SER A 43 3.16 10.90 1.61
C SER A 43 2.08 10.18 2.44
N LEU A 44 2.05 10.47 3.75
CA LEU A 44 0.96 10.05 4.63
C LEU A 44 -0.40 10.61 4.17
N ASP A 45 -0.44 11.85 3.67
CA ASP A 45 -1.68 12.49 3.20
C ASP A 45 -2.27 11.79 1.96
N GLN A 46 -1.40 11.36 1.04
CA GLN A 46 -1.81 10.57 -0.12
C GLN A 46 -2.34 9.20 0.28
N LEU A 47 -1.68 8.52 1.23
CA LEU A 47 -2.20 7.26 1.78
C LEU A 47 -3.56 7.48 2.44
N GLY A 48 -3.73 8.56 3.20
CA GLY A 48 -5.01 8.92 3.82
C GLY A 48 -6.13 9.06 2.78
N SER A 49 -5.86 9.71 1.66
CA SER A 49 -6.83 9.84 0.56
C SER A 49 -7.22 8.49 -0.05
N ILE A 50 -6.26 7.57 -0.21
CA ILE A 50 -6.53 6.20 -0.69
C ILE A 50 -7.40 5.44 0.32
N VAL A 51 -7.10 5.56 1.62
CA VAL A 51 -7.88 4.91 2.68
C VAL A 51 -9.33 5.40 2.68
N GLU A 52 -9.56 6.70 2.52
CA GLU A 52 -10.92 7.24 2.46
C GLU A 52 -11.66 6.81 1.17
N ALA A 53 -10.97 6.73 0.03
CA ALA A 53 -11.53 6.16 -1.19
C ALA A 53 -11.93 4.68 -1.00
N ALA A 54 -11.11 3.89 -0.30
CA ALA A 54 -11.42 2.51 0.02
C ALA A 54 -12.62 2.39 0.97
N LYS A 55 -12.66 3.17 2.06
CA LYS A 55 -13.77 3.16 3.04
C LYS A 55 -15.11 3.60 2.44
N SER A 56 -15.09 4.50 1.46
CA SER A 56 -16.29 4.95 0.76
C SER A 56 -16.79 3.96 -0.29
N GLY A 57 -16.08 2.85 -0.52
CA GLY A 57 -16.41 1.87 -1.56
C GLY A 57 -16.05 2.32 -2.99
N THR A 58 -15.37 3.47 -3.14
CA THR A 58 -14.98 4.00 -4.47
C THR A 58 -14.09 3.03 -5.24
N LEU A 59 -13.32 2.19 -4.53
CA LEU A 59 -12.40 1.22 -5.13
C LEU A 59 -13.04 -0.17 -5.35
N ASP A 60 -14.27 -0.40 -4.88
CA ASP A 60 -14.90 -1.73 -4.89
C ASP A 60 -15.12 -2.24 -6.31
N ASP A 61 -15.53 -1.35 -7.24
CA ASP A 61 -15.73 -1.69 -8.64
C ASP A 61 -14.46 -2.23 -9.30
N LEU A 62 -13.29 -1.69 -8.93
CA LEU A 62 -12.00 -2.17 -9.44
C LEU A 62 -11.57 -3.47 -8.76
N ALA A 63 -11.80 -3.60 -7.46
CA ALA A 63 -11.38 -4.76 -6.67
C ALA A 63 -12.25 -6.01 -6.94
N LEU A 64 -13.50 -5.82 -7.34
CA LEU A 64 -14.47 -6.88 -7.60
C LEU A 64 -14.68 -7.16 -9.10
N ALA A 65 -14.17 -6.29 -9.98
CA ALA A 65 -14.09 -6.58 -11.41
C ALA A 65 -13.19 -7.82 -11.61
N ARG A 66 -13.81 -8.91 -12.04
CA ARG A 66 -13.14 -10.15 -12.44
C ARG A 66 -12.79 -10.11 -13.92
#